data_AF-A0A1K1XU84-F1
#
_entry.id   AF-A0A1K1XU84-F1
#
_cell.length_a   1.000
_cell.length_b   1.000
_cell.length_c   1.000
_cell.angle_alpha   90.00
_cell.angle_beta   90.00
_cell.angle_gamma   90.00
#
_symmetry.space_group_name_H-M   'P 1'
#
loop_
_entity.id
_entity.type
_entity.pdbx_description
1 polymer ?
#
loop_
_entity_poly.entity_id
_entity_poly.type
_entity_poly.pdbx_seq_one_letter_code
_entity_poly.pdbx_strand_id
1 'polypeptide(L)'
;MIQTNKYGRDAANKYLRGHFSSALTFTRRFCLLVTGLGVLCSPALAEKAKAQTLYNSLAHAAPELNPQALKSALSAMQCAVANGARQARHLAVIDYSQPSTARRLWIFDLSQKKLVLRDLVAHGQKSGENFATQFSNRLGSYQSSLGLFRTQESYQGAHGYSLRMDGLEPGFNDLARDRAIVIHAADYVNPLWSARQGRIGRSQGCPAVRPQVARQVIDRLKGGQFMFSWYPDPGWLKRSAYLNCQPQQVASILASSGG
;
A
#
# COMPACT_ATOMS: atom_id res chain seq x y z
N MET A 1 35.25 -45.11 82.01
CA MET A 1 34.42 -44.14 81.26
C MET A 1 35.19 -43.80 79.98
N ILE A 2 34.46 -43.63 78.87
CA ILE A 2 34.90 -43.33 77.49
C ILE A 2 35.11 -44.56 76.59
N GLN A 3 34.16 -44.68 75.65
CA GLN A 3 33.99 -45.67 74.58
C GLN A 3 34.75 -45.28 73.31
N THR A 4 35.04 -46.26 72.45
CA THR A 4 34.52 -46.48 71.06
C THR A 4 35.52 -47.37 70.30
N ASN A 5 35.20 -48.64 70.01
CA ASN A 5 34.57 -49.20 68.77
C ASN A 5 35.31 -48.77 67.48
N LYS A 6 35.73 -49.62 66.53
CA LYS A 6 35.07 -50.80 65.92
C LYS A 6 36.06 -51.49 64.94
N TYR A 7 36.05 -52.84 64.91
CA TYR A 7 36.19 -53.78 63.77
C TYR A 7 37.10 -53.41 62.56
N GLY A 8 38.02 -54.23 62.02
CA GLY A 8 38.31 -55.66 62.14
C GLY A 8 38.31 -56.37 60.77
N ARG A 9 39.50 -56.83 60.34
CA ARG A 9 39.82 -58.10 59.61
C ARG A 9 39.24 -58.32 58.19
N ASP A 10 39.86 -59.03 57.24
CA ASP A 10 41.16 -59.69 57.09
C ASP A 10 41.33 -60.07 55.60
N ALA A 11 42.59 -60.30 55.24
CA ALA A 11 43.17 -60.85 54.01
C ALA A 11 42.40 -62.03 53.37
N ALA A 12 42.13 -61.97 52.06
CA ALA A 12 42.92 -62.55 50.95
C ALA A 12 43.02 -64.09 50.91
N ASN A 13 42.52 -64.71 49.83
CA ASN A 13 43.31 -65.66 49.04
C ASN A 13 42.68 -66.10 47.70
N LYS A 14 43.56 -66.13 46.69
CA LYS A 14 43.72 -67.10 45.58
C LYS A 14 42.64 -67.34 44.51
N TYR A 15 43.01 -66.87 43.32
CA TYR A 15 43.24 -67.65 42.08
C TYR A 15 42.25 -68.76 41.73
N LEU A 16 41.60 -68.64 40.56
CA LEU A 16 41.76 -69.58 39.42
C LEU A 16 41.04 -69.09 38.16
N ARG A 17 41.87 -68.87 37.12
CA ARG A 17 41.68 -69.04 35.66
C ARG A 17 40.27 -69.23 35.08
N GLY A 18 39.96 -68.47 34.02
CA GLY A 18 38.91 -68.87 33.08
C GLY A 18 38.53 -67.86 32.00
N HIS A 19 39.27 -67.88 30.89
CA HIS A 19 38.82 -67.71 29.49
C HIS A 19 37.97 -66.50 29.00
N PHE A 20 38.60 -65.78 28.06
CA PHE A 20 38.10 -65.33 26.75
C PHE A 20 36.95 -64.32 26.64
N SER A 21 37.34 -63.17 26.07
CA SER A 21 36.54 -62.12 25.47
C SER A 21 35.37 -62.60 24.60
N SER A 22 34.20 -62.02 24.83
CA SER A 22 33.39 -61.49 23.71
C SER A 22 32.48 -60.38 24.21
N ALA A 23 32.93 -59.15 23.98
CA ALA A 23 32.11 -57.96 24.08
C ALA A 23 31.22 -57.90 22.84
N LEU A 24 29.91 -58.11 23.00
CA LEU A 24 28.92 -57.80 21.98
C LEU A 24 27.96 -56.73 22.53
N THR A 25 28.41 -55.50 22.33
CA THR A 25 27.61 -54.30 21.98
C THR A 25 26.08 -54.47 22.01
N PHE A 26 25.44 -53.99 23.07
CA PHE A 26 24.04 -53.54 23.03
C PHE A 26 23.99 -52.01 23.08
N THR A 27 24.45 -51.37 22.01
CA THR A 27 24.27 -49.93 21.79
C THR A 27 23.95 -49.68 20.32
N ARG A 28 22.65 -49.61 20.02
CA ARG A 28 22.02 -48.77 18.98
C ARG A 28 20.71 -49.41 18.57
N ARG A 29 19.61 -48.72 18.91
CA ARG A 29 18.47 -48.46 18.01
C ARG A 29 17.45 -47.60 18.74
N PHE A 30 17.81 -46.33 18.92
CA PHE A 30 16.81 -45.27 18.88
C PHE A 30 17.16 -44.42 17.66
N CYS A 31 16.70 -44.85 16.48
CA CYS A 31 16.67 -43.96 15.33
C CYS A 31 15.67 -42.86 15.67
N LEU A 32 16.21 -41.67 15.95
CA LEU A 32 15.49 -40.43 15.96
C LEU A 32 14.69 -40.30 14.66
N LEU A 33 13.39 -40.58 14.71
CA LEU A 33 12.43 -40.04 13.76
C LEU A 33 12.27 -38.55 14.09
N VAL A 34 13.29 -37.74 13.79
CA VAL A 34 13.07 -36.32 13.56
C VAL A 34 12.46 -36.24 12.17
N THR A 35 11.15 -36.44 12.11
CA THR A 35 10.37 -35.98 10.96
C THR A 35 10.61 -34.48 10.87
N GLY A 36 11.38 -34.08 9.85
CA GLY A 36 11.63 -32.68 9.57
C GLY A 36 10.30 -31.95 9.48
N LEU A 37 10.03 -31.06 10.42
CA LEU A 37 9.06 -29.99 10.22
C LEU A 37 9.61 -29.12 9.09
N GLY A 38 9.33 -29.53 7.85
CA GLY A 38 9.45 -28.66 6.70
C GLY A 38 8.55 -27.46 6.98
N VAL A 39 9.16 -26.29 7.19
CA VAL A 39 8.45 -25.02 7.30
C VAL A 39 7.74 -24.79 5.97
N LEU A 40 6.49 -25.24 5.87
CA LEU A 40 5.58 -24.86 4.79
C LEU A 40 5.31 -23.36 4.98
N CYS A 41 6.15 -22.53 4.37
CA CYS A 41 5.96 -21.10 4.36
C CYS A 41 4.71 -20.79 3.54
N SER A 42 3.59 -20.52 4.21
CA SER A 42 2.31 -20.27 3.54
C SER A 42 2.44 -19.07 2.58
N PRO A 43 1.99 -19.18 1.31
CA PRO A 43 2.09 -18.10 0.33
C PRO A 43 1.43 -16.79 0.81
N ALA A 44 0.37 -16.89 1.60
CA ALA A 44 -0.30 -15.74 2.22
C ALA A 44 0.61 -14.94 3.19
N LEU A 45 1.49 -15.62 3.93
CA LEU A 45 2.43 -14.97 4.84
C LEU A 45 3.51 -14.21 4.06
N ALA A 46 3.98 -14.79 2.96
CA ALA A 46 4.96 -14.16 2.08
C ALA A 46 4.40 -12.88 1.41
N GLU A 47 3.15 -12.92 0.93
CA GLU A 47 2.50 -11.74 0.34
C GLU A 47 2.25 -10.63 1.37
N LYS A 48 1.81 -10.99 2.58
CA LYS A 48 1.65 -10.02 3.68
C LYS A 48 3.00 -9.39 4.07
N ALA A 49 4.08 -10.17 4.11
CA ALA A 49 5.41 -9.67 4.39
C ALA A 49 5.89 -8.69 3.30
N LYS A 50 5.72 -9.03 2.01
CA LYS A 50 6.04 -8.12 0.89
C LYS A 50 5.26 -6.81 0.97
N ALA A 51 3.95 -6.88 1.25
CA ALA A 51 3.10 -5.70 1.39
C ALA A 51 3.58 -4.80 2.54
N GLN A 52 3.95 -5.40 3.68
CA GLN A 52 4.50 -4.66 4.82
C GLN A 52 5.87 -4.03 4.49
N THR A 53 6.75 -4.75 3.81
CA THR A 53 8.06 -4.20 3.37
C THR A 53 7.87 -3.02 2.43
N LEU A 54 6.93 -3.12 1.47
CA LEU A 54 6.62 -2.01 0.56
C LEU A 54 6.08 -0.80 1.33
N TYR A 55 5.11 -0.99 2.22
CA TYR A 55 4.57 0.09 3.06
C TYR A 55 5.68 0.78 3.86
N ASN A 56 6.53 0.01 4.56
CA ASN A 56 7.63 0.57 5.36
C ASN A 56 8.60 1.39 4.50
N SER A 57 8.91 0.91 3.30
CA SER A 57 9.82 1.61 2.38
C SER A 57 9.24 2.93 1.90
N LEU A 58 7.96 2.95 1.51
CA LEU A 58 7.30 4.17 1.03
C LEU A 58 7.01 5.16 2.17
N ALA A 59 6.65 4.67 3.36
CA ALA A 59 6.46 5.50 4.55
C ALA A 59 7.77 6.19 4.95
N HIS A 60 8.89 5.47 4.87
CA HIS A 60 10.21 6.06 5.10
C HIS A 60 10.57 7.12 4.03
N ALA A 61 10.22 6.88 2.76
CA ALA A 61 10.46 7.82 1.67
C ALA A 61 9.55 9.07 1.70
N ALA A 62 8.41 9.01 2.41
CA ALA A 62 7.42 10.08 2.50
C ALA A 62 6.90 10.24 3.94
N PRO A 63 7.74 10.67 4.89
CA PRO A 63 7.39 10.73 6.31
C PRO A 63 6.25 11.70 6.65
N GLU A 64 5.96 12.67 5.76
CA GLU A 64 4.89 13.66 5.93
C GLU A 64 3.58 13.24 5.24
N LEU A 65 3.54 12.10 4.55
CA LEU A 65 2.28 11.54 4.04
C LEU A 65 1.53 10.87 5.19
N ASN A 66 0.24 11.15 5.31
CA ASN A 66 -0.62 10.50 6.30
C ASN A 66 -0.50 8.96 6.19
N PRO A 67 -0.10 8.26 7.27
CA PRO A 67 0.04 6.80 7.26
C PRO A 67 -1.23 6.05 6.84
N GLN A 68 -2.40 6.57 7.20
CA GLN A 68 -3.69 5.98 6.81
C GLN A 68 -3.92 6.16 5.30
N ALA A 69 -3.62 7.33 4.74
CA ALA A 69 -3.72 7.57 3.30
C ALA A 69 -2.82 6.63 2.50
N LEU A 70 -1.55 6.48 2.92
CA LEU A 70 -0.61 5.57 2.26
C LEU A 70 -1.05 4.11 2.38
N LYS A 71 -1.48 3.68 3.57
CA LYS A 71 -1.98 2.32 3.80
C LYS A 71 -3.20 2.04 2.93
N SER A 72 -4.19 2.94 2.92
CA SER A 72 -5.39 2.84 2.10
C SER A 72 -5.06 2.76 0.60
N ALA A 73 -4.15 3.60 0.11
CA ALA A 73 -3.73 3.60 -1.29
C ALA A 73 -3.09 2.26 -1.69
N LEU A 74 -2.17 1.75 -0.87
CA LEU A 74 -1.51 0.47 -1.12
C LEU A 74 -2.49 -0.70 -1.05
N SER A 75 -3.39 -0.73 -0.05
CA SER A 75 -4.41 -1.77 0.07
C SER A 75 -5.36 -1.78 -1.12
N ALA A 76 -5.88 -0.62 -1.54
CA ALA A 76 -6.78 -0.52 -2.69
C ALA A 76 -6.09 -0.97 -3.99
N MET A 77 -4.86 -0.51 -4.23
CA MET A 77 -4.07 -0.90 -5.40
C MET A 77 -3.77 -2.40 -5.42
N GLN A 78 -3.29 -2.95 -4.30
CA GLN A 78 -2.98 -4.38 -4.18
C GLN A 78 -4.23 -5.24 -4.39
N CYS A 79 -5.38 -4.81 -3.87
CA CYS A 79 -6.63 -5.50 -4.11
C CYS A 79 -7.02 -5.49 -5.58
N ALA A 80 -6.92 -4.34 -6.26
CA ALA A 80 -7.19 -4.25 -7.70
C ALA A 80 -6.30 -5.23 -8.49
N VAL A 81 -4.99 -5.22 -8.21
CA VAL A 81 -4.00 -6.06 -8.89
C VAL A 81 -4.24 -7.55 -8.62
N ALA A 82 -4.52 -7.92 -7.37
CA ALA A 82 -4.81 -9.31 -7.00
C ALA A 82 -6.07 -9.87 -7.69
N ASN A 83 -6.95 -9.00 -8.18
CA ASN A 83 -8.22 -9.35 -8.81
C ASN A 83 -8.27 -9.01 -10.31
N GLY A 84 -7.11 -8.90 -10.95
CA GLY A 84 -7.00 -8.85 -12.42
C GLY A 84 -6.60 -7.49 -13.01
N ALA A 85 -6.43 -6.45 -12.20
CA ALA A 85 -5.89 -5.20 -12.70
C ALA A 85 -4.41 -5.35 -13.08
N ARG A 86 -4.00 -4.73 -14.19
CA ARG A 86 -2.58 -4.70 -14.58
C ARG A 86 -1.73 -4.01 -13.53
N GLN A 87 -0.55 -4.57 -13.29
CA GLN A 87 0.51 -3.96 -12.47
C GLN A 87 0.79 -2.53 -12.93
N ALA A 88 1.15 -1.67 -11.98
CA ALA A 88 1.58 -0.30 -12.22
C ALA A 88 3.02 -0.12 -11.76
N ARG A 89 3.73 0.79 -12.43
CA ARG A 89 5.05 1.25 -12.00
C ARG A 89 4.94 2.39 -11.00
N HIS A 90 3.95 3.26 -11.17
CA HIS A 90 3.75 4.43 -10.32
C HIS A 90 2.40 4.39 -9.60
N LEU A 91 2.40 4.93 -8.39
CA LEU A 91 1.21 5.20 -7.60
C LEU A 91 1.23 6.67 -7.18
N ALA A 92 0.20 7.41 -7.58
CA ALA A 92 -0.07 8.74 -7.05
C ALA A 92 -1.01 8.65 -5.85
N VAL A 93 -0.74 9.41 -4.79
CA VAL A 93 -1.60 9.56 -3.61
C VAL A 93 -1.89 11.04 -3.41
N ILE A 94 -3.17 11.39 -3.34
CA ILE A 94 -3.63 12.73 -2.98
C ILE A 94 -4.26 12.65 -1.60
N ASP A 95 -3.68 13.36 -0.64
CA ASP A 95 -4.19 13.43 0.73
C ASP A 95 -5.05 14.69 0.91
N TYR A 96 -6.36 14.57 0.66
CA TYR A 96 -7.29 15.69 0.79
C TYR A 96 -7.62 16.08 2.23
N SER A 97 -7.17 15.32 3.26
CA SER A 97 -7.32 15.79 4.65
C SER A 97 -6.36 16.95 4.97
N GLN A 98 -5.35 17.17 4.13
CA GLN A 98 -4.44 18.31 4.22
C GLN A 98 -5.02 19.55 3.50
N PRO A 99 -4.68 20.77 3.95
CA PRO A 99 -5.11 21.99 3.27
C PRO A 99 -4.56 22.07 1.84
N SER A 100 -5.22 22.81 0.98
CA SER A 100 -4.85 23.03 -0.43
C SER A 100 -3.49 23.70 -0.61
N THR A 101 -3.04 24.41 0.43
CA THR A 101 -1.74 25.06 0.53
C THR A 101 -0.59 24.07 0.83
N ALA A 102 -0.91 22.86 1.29
CA ALA A 102 0.08 21.83 1.55
C ALA A 102 0.44 21.06 0.27
N ARG A 103 1.69 20.59 0.19
CA ARG A 103 2.15 19.67 -0.85
C ARG A 103 1.61 18.26 -0.56
N ARG A 104 0.37 18.04 -0.98
CA ARG A 104 -0.46 16.87 -0.66
C ARG A 104 -0.64 15.88 -1.82
N LEU A 105 0.00 16.11 -2.98
CA LEU A 105 0.17 15.12 -4.04
C LEU A 105 1.52 14.44 -3.88
N TRP A 106 1.53 13.12 -3.88
CA TRP A 106 2.70 12.26 -3.79
C TRP A 106 2.70 11.31 -4.98
N ILE A 107 3.84 11.11 -5.65
CA ILE A 107 3.99 10.10 -6.69
C ILE A 107 5.19 9.21 -6.35
N PHE A 108 4.93 7.91 -6.24
CA PHE A 108 5.95 6.90 -5.96
C PHE A 108 6.31 6.11 -7.21
N ASP A 109 7.58 5.75 -7.37
CA ASP A 109 7.99 4.63 -8.22
C ASP A 109 8.02 3.37 -7.34
N LEU A 110 7.10 2.45 -7.61
CA LEU A 110 6.89 1.23 -6.83
C LEU A 110 8.01 0.20 -7.04
N SER A 111 8.67 0.23 -8.20
CA SER A 111 9.79 -0.67 -8.51
C SER A 111 11.04 -0.25 -7.73
N GLN A 112 11.29 1.05 -7.67
CA GLN A 112 12.43 1.60 -6.95
C GLN A 112 12.14 1.85 -5.47
N LYS A 113 10.86 1.82 -5.06
CA LYS A 113 10.36 2.13 -3.72
C LYS A 113 10.75 3.55 -3.28
N LYS A 114 10.65 4.51 -4.19
CA LYS A 114 11.10 5.89 -3.98
C LYS A 114 9.98 6.90 -4.22
N LEU A 115 10.04 8.00 -3.49
CA LEU A 115 9.26 9.19 -3.78
C LEU A 115 9.87 9.91 -5.00
N VAL A 116 9.06 10.11 -6.04
CA VAL A 116 9.46 10.76 -7.30
C VAL A 116 9.03 12.23 -7.31
N LEU A 117 7.89 12.54 -6.71
CA LEU A 117 7.35 13.90 -6.68
C LEU A 117 6.48 14.11 -5.44
N ARG A 118 6.63 15.28 -4.82
CA ARG A 118 5.71 15.82 -3.82
C ARG A 118 5.36 17.27 -4.14
N ASP A 119 4.09 17.55 -4.37
CA ASP A 119 3.66 18.89 -4.82
C ASP A 119 2.21 19.26 -4.44
N LEU A 120 1.82 20.49 -4.78
CA LEU A 120 0.46 21.01 -4.68
C LEU A 120 -0.47 20.33 -5.67
N VAL A 121 -1.72 20.15 -5.26
CA VAL A 121 -2.82 19.71 -6.11
C VAL A 121 -4.13 20.35 -5.66
N ALA A 122 -4.85 20.93 -6.61
CA ALA A 122 -6.17 21.51 -6.39
C ALA A 122 -7.25 20.43 -6.30
N HIS A 123 -8.35 20.79 -5.64
CA HIS A 123 -9.59 20.04 -5.62
C HIS A 123 -10.70 20.82 -6.35
N GLY A 124 -11.87 20.21 -6.50
CA GLY A 124 -13.05 20.84 -7.05
C GLY A 124 -13.60 21.99 -6.20
N GLN A 125 -14.11 23.04 -6.83
CA GLN A 125 -14.58 24.26 -6.16
C GLN A 125 -15.73 24.04 -5.17
N LYS A 126 -16.51 22.97 -5.34
CA LYS A 126 -17.58 22.59 -4.42
C LYS A 126 -17.13 21.56 -3.36
N SER A 127 -15.85 21.19 -3.33
CA SER A 127 -15.31 20.29 -2.29
C SER A 127 -14.97 20.98 -0.98
N GLY A 128 -14.92 22.31 -0.95
CA GLY A 128 -14.55 23.11 0.22
C GLY A 128 -13.58 24.23 -0.17
N GLU A 129 -13.20 25.06 0.81
CA GLU A 129 -12.28 26.20 0.63
C GLU A 129 -10.82 25.77 0.67
N ASN A 130 -10.07 26.06 1.74
CA ASN A 130 -8.71 25.59 1.86
C ASN A 130 -8.67 24.06 2.07
N PHE A 131 -9.62 23.53 2.83
CA PHE A 131 -9.78 22.09 3.03
C PHE A 131 -10.85 21.54 2.09
N ALA A 132 -10.59 20.38 1.48
CA ALA A 132 -11.64 19.61 0.82
C ALA A 132 -12.30 18.71 1.86
N THR A 133 -13.58 18.91 2.10
CA THR A 133 -14.38 18.16 3.08
C THR A 133 -15.61 17.50 2.45
N GLN A 134 -15.89 17.78 1.17
CA GLN A 134 -17.04 17.23 0.45
C GLN A 134 -16.60 16.64 -0.89
N PHE A 135 -17.12 15.46 -1.21
CA PHE A 135 -16.76 14.71 -2.42
C PHE A 135 -18.01 14.17 -3.08
N SER A 136 -17.95 13.97 -4.39
CA SER A 136 -19.11 13.49 -5.13
C SER A 136 -18.71 12.76 -6.39
N ASN A 137 -19.53 11.76 -6.73
CA ASN A 137 -19.48 11.06 -8.01
C ASN A 137 -20.49 11.62 -9.03
N ARG A 138 -21.27 12.65 -8.69
CA ARG A 138 -22.34 13.14 -9.57
C ARG A 138 -21.81 14.04 -10.67
N LEU A 139 -22.33 13.87 -11.89
CA LEU A 139 -22.11 14.81 -13.00
C LEU A 139 -22.55 16.22 -12.61
N GLY A 140 -21.75 17.22 -13.00
CA GLY A 140 -22.02 18.63 -12.67
C GLY A 140 -21.87 19.01 -11.18
N SER A 141 -21.40 18.11 -10.32
CA SER A 141 -21.21 18.40 -8.89
C SER A 141 -20.09 19.41 -8.62
N TYR A 142 -19.12 19.53 -9.52
CA TYR A 142 -17.89 20.31 -9.34
C TYR A 142 -17.08 19.98 -8.07
N GLN A 143 -17.27 18.77 -7.56
CA GLN A 143 -16.56 18.22 -6.41
C GLN A 143 -15.53 17.20 -6.90
N SER A 144 -14.41 17.09 -6.20
CA SER A 144 -13.48 15.98 -6.40
C SER A 144 -14.12 14.66 -5.95
N SER A 145 -13.60 13.55 -6.47
CA SER A 145 -13.97 12.19 -6.07
C SER A 145 -12.87 11.56 -5.22
N LEU A 146 -13.27 10.74 -4.25
CA LEU A 146 -12.38 9.87 -3.49
C LEU A 146 -12.20 8.53 -4.22
N GLY A 147 -11.21 7.76 -3.79
CA GLY A 147 -11.04 6.38 -4.23
C GLY A 147 -9.91 6.16 -5.22
N LEU A 148 -9.82 4.91 -5.68
CA LEU A 148 -8.84 4.44 -6.64
C LEU A 148 -9.25 4.77 -8.08
N PHE A 149 -8.29 5.30 -8.84
CA PHE A 149 -8.41 5.58 -10.26
C PHE A 149 -7.34 4.83 -11.04
N ARG A 150 -7.68 4.44 -12.27
CA ARG A 150 -6.72 4.00 -13.29
C ARG A 150 -6.46 5.15 -14.24
N THR A 151 -5.22 5.60 -14.32
CA THR A 151 -4.82 6.63 -15.29
C THR A 151 -4.62 6.01 -16.68
N GLN A 152 -5.00 6.75 -17.73
CA GLN A 152 -5.15 6.20 -19.07
C GLN A 152 -4.31 6.97 -20.08
N GLU A 153 -4.90 7.41 -21.19
CA GLU A 153 -4.24 8.13 -22.25
C GLU A 153 -4.06 9.62 -21.92
N SER A 154 -2.91 10.16 -22.33
CA SER A 154 -2.70 11.60 -22.37
C SER A 154 -3.26 12.19 -23.66
N TYR A 155 -3.72 13.44 -23.62
CA TYR A 155 -4.23 14.15 -24.79
C TYR A 155 -3.95 15.65 -24.70
N GLN A 156 -4.14 16.36 -25.81
CA GLN A 156 -4.15 17.82 -25.85
C GLN A 156 -5.60 18.32 -25.87
N GLY A 157 -5.98 19.16 -24.90
CA GLY A 157 -7.32 19.72 -24.80
C GLY A 157 -7.33 21.18 -24.35
N ALA A 158 -8.47 21.65 -23.84
CA ALA A 158 -8.65 23.03 -23.39
C ALA A 158 -7.68 23.46 -22.26
N HIS A 159 -7.18 22.51 -21.47
CA HIS A 159 -6.17 22.73 -20.43
C HIS A 159 -4.75 22.35 -20.88
N GLY A 160 -4.52 22.22 -22.19
CA GLY A 160 -3.27 21.74 -22.77
C GLY A 160 -3.06 20.24 -22.51
N TYR A 161 -1.80 19.87 -22.25
CA TYR A 161 -1.41 18.48 -22.04
C TYR A 161 -2.05 17.96 -20.77
N SER A 162 -2.94 16.97 -20.92
CA SER A 162 -3.81 16.46 -19.86
C SER A 162 -3.84 14.93 -19.87
N LEU A 163 -4.23 14.32 -18.75
CA LEU A 163 -4.28 12.87 -18.57
C LEU A 163 -5.67 12.43 -18.16
N ARG A 164 -6.30 11.58 -18.99
CA ARG A 164 -7.57 10.95 -18.65
C ARG A 164 -7.37 9.85 -17.61
N MET A 165 -8.42 9.58 -16.86
CA MET A 165 -8.45 8.51 -15.87
C MET A 165 -9.86 7.97 -15.71
N ASP A 166 -9.94 6.68 -15.38
CA ASP A 166 -11.17 5.98 -15.04
C ASP A 166 -11.21 5.80 -13.52
N GLY A 167 -12.36 6.06 -12.92
CA GLY A 167 -12.56 5.70 -11.52
C GLY A 167 -12.93 4.23 -11.41
N LEU A 168 -12.37 3.56 -10.40
CA LEU A 168 -12.54 2.14 -10.19
C LEU A 168 -13.54 1.81 -9.08
N GLU A 169 -14.03 2.78 -8.32
CA GLU A 169 -14.89 2.59 -7.15
C GLU A 169 -16.35 2.95 -7.44
N PRO A 170 -17.25 1.94 -7.56
CA PRO A 170 -18.66 2.15 -7.84
C PRO A 170 -19.34 3.09 -6.83
N GLY A 171 -20.06 4.08 -7.35
CA GLY A 171 -20.75 5.08 -6.54
C GLY A 171 -19.86 6.16 -5.93
N PHE A 172 -18.53 6.06 -6.04
CA PHE A 172 -17.58 7.04 -5.47
C PHE A 172 -16.81 7.80 -6.54
N ASN A 173 -16.35 7.10 -7.58
CA ASN A 173 -15.62 7.72 -8.68
C ASN A 173 -15.82 7.04 -10.04
N ASP A 174 -16.62 5.99 -10.16
CA ASP A 174 -16.90 5.28 -11.42
C ASP A 174 -17.43 6.18 -12.56
N LEU A 175 -17.99 7.35 -12.26
CA LEU A 175 -18.37 8.35 -13.28
C LEU A 175 -17.25 9.32 -13.66
N ALA A 176 -16.00 9.09 -13.24
CA ALA A 176 -14.90 10.04 -13.47
C ALA A 176 -14.66 10.35 -14.96
N ARG A 177 -14.73 9.34 -15.83
CA ARG A 177 -14.57 9.52 -17.29
C ARG A 177 -15.68 10.39 -17.86
N ASP A 178 -16.94 10.06 -17.56
CA ASP A 178 -18.13 10.80 -18.02
C ASP A 178 -18.16 12.23 -17.49
N ARG A 179 -17.60 12.44 -16.30
CA ARG A 179 -17.43 13.75 -15.67
C ARG A 179 -16.24 14.54 -16.19
N ALA A 180 -15.50 13.99 -17.16
CA ALA A 180 -14.27 14.56 -17.69
C ALA A 180 -13.24 14.92 -16.59
N ILE A 181 -13.16 14.09 -15.54
CA ILE A 181 -12.15 14.29 -14.48
C ILE A 181 -10.80 13.83 -15.02
N VAL A 182 -9.88 14.78 -15.14
CA VAL A 182 -8.54 14.58 -15.71
C VAL A 182 -7.47 15.22 -14.83
N ILE A 183 -6.21 14.79 -14.93
CA ILE A 183 -5.08 15.55 -14.39
C ILE A 183 -4.65 16.57 -15.45
N HIS A 184 -4.50 17.83 -15.08
CA HIS A 184 -4.08 18.90 -15.98
C HIS A 184 -3.31 20.01 -15.25
N ALA A 185 -2.61 20.84 -16.02
CA ALA A 185 -1.97 22.05 -15.51
C ALA A 185 -3.00 23.14 -15.20
N ALA A 186 -2.76 23.97 -14.19
CA ALA A 186 -3.52 25.18 -13.97
C ALA A 186 -2.70 26.27 -13.26
N ASP A 187 -2.68 27.48 -13.81
CA ASP A 187 -1.91 28.62 -13.28
C ASP A 187 -2.36 29.05 -11.88
N TYR A 188 -3.62 28.76 -11.54
CA TYR A 188 -4.18 29.01 -10.22
C TYR A 188 -3.65 28.06 -9.13
N VAL A 189 -2.91 27.01 -9.51
CA VAL A 189 -2.16 26.17 -8.57
C VAL A 189 -0.78 26.80 -8.40
N ASN A 190 -0.72 27.81 -7.53
CA ASN A 190 0.48 28.63 -7.36
C ASN A 190 0.74 28.89 -5.87
N PRO A 191 1.94 28.58 -5.34
CA PRO A 191 2.31 28.89 -3.96
C PRO A 191 2.15 30.37 -3.58
N LEU A 192 2.37 31.29 -4.51
CA LEU A 192 2.21 32.73 -4.27
C LEU A 192 0.73 33.13 -4.09
N TRP A 193 -0.19 32.43 -4.76
CA TRP A 193 -1.64 32.62 -4.57
C TRP A 193 -2.07 32.16 -3.18
N SER A 194 -1.55 31.02 -2.73
CA SER A 194 -1.77 30.49 -1.38
C SER A 194 -1.41 31.50 -0.30
N ALA A 195 -0.29 32.22 -0.43
CA ALA A 195 0.13 33.23 0.53
C ALA A 195 -0.83 34.43 0.63
N ARG A 196 -1.54 34.76 -0.46
CA ARG A 196 -2.44 35.92 -0.52
C ARG A 196 -3.88 35.58 -0.15
N GLN A 197 -4.36 34.41 -0.56
CA GLN A 197 -5.78 34.02 -0.48
C GLN A 197 -6.06 32.97 0.61
N GLY A 198 -5.02 32.47 1.30
CA GLY A 198 -5.14 31.38 2.27
C GLY A 198 -5.46 30.01 1.65
N ARG A 199 -5.51 29.91 0.32
CA ARG A 199 -5.72 28.68 -0.47
C ARG A 199 -5.21 28.84 -1.90
N ILE A 200 -4.98 27.73 -2.58
CA ILE A 200 -4.80 27.74 -4.04
C ILE A 200 -6.16 27.82 -4.76
N GLY A 201 -6.14 27.99 -6.09
CA GLY A 201 -7.33 27.88 -6.91
C GLY A 201 -7.95 26.49 -6.90
N ARG A 202 -9.16 26.39 -7.44
CA ARG A 202 -9.97 25.17 -7.44
C ARG A 202 -10.48 24.90 -8.85
N SER A 203 -10.55 23.62 -9.21
CA SER A 203 -11.05 23.15 -10.50
C SER A 203 -12.56 22.87 -10.44
N GLN A 204 -13.11 22.23 -11.46
CA GLN A 204 -14.46 21.65 -11.44
C GLN A 204 -14.48 20.17 -11.01
N GLY A 205 -13.47 19.72 -10.26
CA GLY A 205 -13.37 18.36 -9.71
C GLY A 205 -12.04 17.67 -10.06
N CYS A 206 -11.41 18.10 -11.15
CA CYS A 206 -10.11 17.62 -11.62
C CYS A 206 -8.98 17.84 -10.59
N PRO A 207 -8.08 16.87 -10.39
CA PRO A 207 -6.81 17.09 -9.71
C PRO A 207 -5.89 17.96 -10.59
N ALA A 208 -6.00 19.28 -10.46
CA ALA A 208 -5.16 20.21 -11.19
C ALA A 208 -3.83 20.43 -10.45
N VAL A 209 -2.72 20.45 -11.20
CA VAL A 209 -1.36 20.59 -10.67
C VAL A 209 -0.69 21.85 -11.20
N ARG A 210 0.45 22.21 -10.62
CA ARG A 210 1.23 23.37 -11.09
C ARG A 210 1.73 23.13 -12.52
N PRO A 211 1.73 24.15 -13.38
CA PRO A 211 2.26 24.02 -14.75
C PRO A 211 3.68 23.47 -14.81
N GLN A 212 4.53 23.85 -13.85
CA GLN A 212 5.96 23.46 -13.81
C GLN A 212 6.17 21.95 -13.63
N VAL A 213 5.20 21.24 -13.04
CA VAL A 213 5.29 19.79 -12.81
C VAL A 213 4.31 18.97 -13.63
N ALA A 214 3.38 19.62 -14.35
CA ALA A 214 2.30 18.94 -15.07
C ALA A 214 2.82 17.88 -16.04
N ARG A 215 3.84 18.19 -16.84
CA ARG A 215 4.45 17.23 -17.77
C ARG A 215 5.03 16.02 -17.03
N GLN A 216 5.80 16.25 -15.96
CA GLN A 216 6.36 15.17 -15.15
C GLN A 216 5.26 14.30 -14.53
N VAL A 217 4.20 14.91 -13.96
CA VAL A 217 3.07 14.17 -13.39
C VAL A 217 2.39 13.30 -14.45
N ILE A 218 2.05 13.89 -15.60
CA ILE A 218 1.35 13.19 -16.67
C ILE A 218 2.22 12.08 -17.27
N ASP A 219 3.49 12.33 -17.55
CA ASP A 219 4.38 11.33 -18.16
C ASP A 219 4.68 10.16 -17.22
N ARG A 220 4.71 10.40 -15.90
CA ARG A 220 4.87 9.32 -14.91
C ARG A 220 3.60 8.52 -14.73
N LEU A 221 2.43 9.12 -14.92
CA LEU A 221 1.14 8.49 -14.65
C LEU A 221 0.41 7.99 -15.89
N LYS A 222 0.80 8.34 -17.12
CA LYS A 222 0.10 7.83 -18.32
C LYS A 222 0.30 6.33 -18.52
N GLY A 223 -0.64 5.71 -19.24
CA GLY A 223 -0.52 4.31 -19.69
C GLY A 223 -0.79 3.28 -18.60
N GLY A 224 -1.86 3.45 -17.83
CA GLY A 224 -2.28 2.48 -16.83
C GLY A 224 -1.42 2.54 -15.56
N GLN A 225 -1.40 3.69 -14.89
CA GLN A 225 -0.87 3.78 -13.53
C GLN A 225 -2.03 3.95 -12.54
N PHE A 226 -1.75 4.00 -11.25
CA PHE A 226 -2.79 4.24 -10.24
C PHE A 226 -2.68 5.64 -9.66
N MET A 227 -3.82 6.24 -9.40
CA MET A 227 -3.96 7.42 -8.53
C MET A 227 -5.00 7.10 -7.46
N PHE A 228 -4.75 7.53 -6.23
CA PHE A 228 -5.65 7.33 -5.11
C PHE A 228 -5.93 8.65 -4.41
N SER A 229 -7.19 9.06 -4.35
CA SER A 229 -7.64 10.26 -3.65
C SER A 229 -8.21 9.89 -2.30
N TRP A 230 -7.62 10.38 -1.22
CA TRP A 230 -7.95 9.98 0.14
C TRP A 230 -8.48 11.15 0.98
N TYR A 231 -9.50 10.85 1.78
CA TYR A 231 -10.01 11.67 2.88
C TYR A 231 -10.68 10.69 3.88
N PRO A 232 -10.65 10.93 5.21
CA PRO A 232 -11.20 10.00 6.19
C PRO A 232 -12.74 10.06 6.26
N ASP A 233 -13.42 9.91 5.12
CA ASP A 233 -14.87 9.83 5.02
C ASP A 233 -15.35 8.46 5.55
N PRO A 234 -16.08 8.39 6.67
CA PRO A 234 -16.46 7.12 7.28
C PRO A 234 -17.37 6.27 6.37
N GLY A 235 -18.20 6.92 5.57
CA GLY A 235 -19.13 6.26 4.66
C GLY A 235 -18.41 5.56 3.51
N TRP A 236 -17.38 6.19 2.95
CA TRP A 236 -16.52 5.62 1.92
C TRP A 236 -15.62 4.53 2.48
N LEU A 237 -14.93 4.78 3.60
CA LEU A 237 -14.05 3.81 4.25
C LEU A 237 -14.78 2.48 4.54
N LYS A 238 -16.04 2.56 5.00
CA LYS A 238 -16.87 1.38 5.29
C LYS A 238 -17.35 0.62 4.06
N ARG A 239 -17.55 1.30 2.92
CA ARG A 239 -18.25 0.73 1.75
C ARG A 239 -17.36 0.46 0.54
N SER A 240 -16.15 1.00 0.51
CA SER A 240 -15.23 0.82 -0.62
C SER A 240 -14.91 -0.66 -0.82
N ALA A 241 -15.19 -1.16 -2.02
CA ALA A 241 -14.89 -2.54 -2.44
C ALA A 241 -13.38 -2.82 -2.43
N TYR A 242 -12.57 -1.79 -2.70
CA TYR A 242 -11.12 -1.89 -2.82
C TYR A 242 -10.42 -1.80 -1.46
N LEU A 243 -10.89 -0.93 -0.56
CA LEU A 243 -10.32 -0.83 0.79
C LEU A 243 -10.67 -2.04 1.66
N ASN A 244 -11.87 -2.57 1.51
CA ASN A 244 -12.33 -3.76 2.22
C ASN A 244 -12.06 -5.07 1.44
N CYS A 245 -11.32 -4.95 0.34
CA CYS A 245 -11.00 -5.98 -0.64
C CYS A 245 -12.03 -7.11 -0.77
N GLN A 246 -13.11 -6.82 -1.50
CA GLN A 246 -14.18 -7.78 -1.81
C GLN A 246 -13.90 -8.43 -3.19
N PRO A 247 -13.26 -9.61 -3.27
CA PRO A 247 -12.62 -10.10 -4.50
C PRO A 247 -13.58 -10.23 -5.68
N GLN A 248 -14.76 -10.82 -5.46
CA GLN A 248 -15.76 -11.03 -6.49
C GLN A 248 -16.30 -9.70 -7.04
N GLN A 249 -16.53 -8.73 -6.15
CA GLN A 249 -16.99 -7.41 -6.56
C GLN A 249 -15.91 -6.67 -7.35
N VAL A 250 -14.66 -6.69 -6.88
CA VAL A 250 -13.53 -6.04 -7.56
C VAL A 250 -13.28 -6.66 -8.94
N ALA A 251 -13.27 -7.99 -9.05
CA ALA A 251 -13.10 -8.67 -10.34
C ALA A 251 -14.23 -8.32 -11.33
N SER A 252 -15.48 -8.26 -10.87
CA SER A 252 -16.63 -7.85 -11.68
C SER A 252 -16.50 -6.41 -12.20
N ILE A 253 -16.10 -5.49 -11.32
CA ILE A 253 -15.87 -4.08 -11.70
C ILE A 253 -14.80 -3.99 -12.79
N LEU A 254 -13.65 -4.64 -12.59
CA LEU A 254 -12.55 -4.61 -13.54
C LEU A 254 -12.92 -5.23 -14.90
N ALA A 255 -13.75 -6.28 -14.91
CA ALA A 255 -14.26 -6.87 -16.15
C ALA A 255 -15.19 -5.92 -16.91
N SER A 256 -16.02 -5.13 -16.20
CA SER A 256 -16.93 -4.15 -16.81
C SER A 256 -16.24 -2.87 -17.30
N SER A 257 -15.12 -2.48 -16.68
CA SER A 257 -14.32 -1.30 -17.07
C SER A 257 -13.29 -1.57 -18.18
N GLY A 258 -13.15 -2.83 -18.61
CA GLY A 258 -12.10 -3.30 -19.52
C GLY A 258 -12.55 -3.63 -20.95
N GLY A 259 -13.71 -3.12 -21.39
CA GLY A 259 -14.21 -3.22 -22.76
C GLY A 259 -13.74 -2.08 -23.66
#